data_AF-A0A2S4YV99-F1
#
_entry.id   AF-A0A2S4YV99-F1
#
_cell.length_a   1.000
_cell.length_b   1.000
_cell.length_c   1.000
_cell.angle_alpha   90.00
_cell.angle_beta   90.00
_cell.angle_gamma   90.00
#
_symmetry.space_group_name_H-M   'P 1'
#
loop_
_entity.id
_entity.type
_entity.pdbx_description
1 polymer ?
#
loop_
_entity_poly.entity_id
_entity_poly.type
_entity_poly.pdbx_seq_one_letter_code
_entity_poly.pdbx_strand_id
1 'polypeptide(L)'
;MDTVLAALVAVAGTLIGSLTTYVFQRRTTEHANAAAREERRRQERLAACSGYAVAVTELKRGVITLWFRRRASPPDQDAWMTAQIEADRLGAAAEAAAFHLHLVADDPALRRLMNAISAKIAALDEAEDRDALRGMETEFEQAVHAFLDEAARRIR
;
A
#
# COMPACT_ATOMS: atom_id res chain seq x y z
N MET A 1 57.19 41.43 -14.99
CA MET A 1 56.25 41.31 -13.86
C MET A 1 54.85 40.89 -14.31
N ASP A 2 54.49 41.10 -15.59
CA ASP A 2 53.15 40.80 -16.13
C ASP A 2 52.82 39.30 -16.29
N THR A 3 53.81 38.46 -16.57
CA THR A 3 53.62 37.01 -16.78
C THR A 3 53.17 36.27 -15.51
N VAL A 4 53.67 36.70 -14.36
CA VAL A 4 53.29 36.14 -13.05
C VAL A 4 51.85 36.52 -12.72
N LEU A 5 51.45 37.75 -13.04
CA LEU A 5 50.08 38.23 -12.85
C LEU A 5 49.09 37.45 -13.73
N ALA A 6 49.45 37.22 -15.00
CA ALA A 6 48.63 36.45 -15.94
C ALA A 6 48.45 34.99 -15.51
N ALA A 7 49.51 34.34 -15.03
CA ALA A 7 49.45 32.97 -14.52
C ALA A 7 48.57 32.85 -13.27
N LEU A 8 48.66 33.83 -12.35
CA LEU A 8 47.81 33.91 -11.16
C LEU A 8 46.33 34.04 -11.52
N VAL A 9 46.00 34.91 -12.49
CA VAL A 9 44.62 35.08 -12.97
C VAL A 9 44.10 33.81 -13.63
N ALA A 10 44.92 33.11 -14.40
CA ALA A 10 44.54 31.83 -15.02
C ALA A 10 44.23 30.75 -13.97
N VAL A 11 45.08 30.59 -12.95
CA VAL A 11 44.85 29.61 -11.87
C VAL A 11 43.62 29.97 -11.04
N ALA A 12 43.40 31.26 -10.75
CA ALA A 12 42.21 31.74 -10.07
C ALA A 12 40.94 31.45 -10.89
N GLY A 13 40.97 31.65 -12.21
CA GLY A 13 39.87 31.30 -13.11
C GLY A 13 39.53 29.81 -13.08
N THR A 14 40.53 28.94 -13.08
CA THR A 14 40.33 27.48 -13.02
C THR A 14 39.81 27.03 -11.65
N LEU A 15 40.29 27.62 -10.56
CA LEU A 15 39.79 27.36 -9.20
C LEU A 15 38.35 27.82 -9.03
N ILE A 16 38.01 29.00 -9.54
CA ILE A 16 36.63 29.52 -9.49
C ILE A 16 35.71 28.64 -10.34
N GLY A 17 36.15 28.22 -11.54
CA GLY A 17 35.40 27.31 -12.40
C GLY A 17 35.14 25.94 -11.77
N SER A 18 36.14 25.36 -11.10
CA SER A 18 35.99 24.06 -10.42
C SER A 18 35.10 24.14 -9.19
N LEU A 19 35.22 25.20 -8.39
CA LEU A 19 34.38 25.43 -7.20
C LEU A 19 32.91 25.65 -7.60
N THR A 20 32.67 26.41 -8.67
CA THR A 20 31.32 26.68 -9.20
C THR A 20 30.68 25.39 -9.70
N THR A 21 31.43 24.56 -10.42
CA THR A 21 30.97 23.24 -10.90
C THR A 21 30.65 22.29 -9.75
N TYR A 22 31.52 22.23 -8.73
CA TYR A 22 31.32 21.39 -7.55
C TYR A 22 30.08 21.76 -6.74
N VAL A 23 29.83 23.06 -6.51
CA VAL A 23 28.64 23.53 -5.79
C VAL A 23 27.36 23.27 -6.59
N PHE A 24 27.39 23.45 -7.92
CA PHE A 24 26.25 23.10 -8.77
C PHE A 24 25.98 21.59 -8.74
N GLN A 25 26.99 20.74 -8.95
CA GLN A 25 26.85 19.28 -8.90
C GLN A 25 26.33 18.76 -7.56
N ARG A 26 26.78 19.37 -6.45
CA ARG A 26 26.32 19.03 -5.10
C ARG A 26 24.85 19.39 -4.89
N ARG A 27 24.39 20.54 -5.39
CA ARG A 27 22.97 20.92 -5.32
C ARG A 27 22.09 20.05 -6.21
N THR A 28 22.51 19.72 -7.44
CA THR A 28 21.73 18.83 -8.30
C THR A 28 21.65 17.41 -7.73
N THR A 29 22.70 16.90 -7.10
CA THR A 29 22.66 15.59 -6.42
C THR A 29 21.80 15.63 -5.15
N GLU A 30 21.85 16.69 -4.36
CA GLU A 30 20.98 16.86 -3.18
C GLU A 30 19.49 16.96 -3.59
N HIS A 31 19.15 17.73 -4.62
CA HIS A 31 17.78 17.81 -5.16
C HIS A 31 17.32 16.51 -5.82
N ALA A 32 18.17 15.84 -6.59
CA ALA A 32 17.86 14.54 -7.20
C ALA A 32 17.66 13.46 -6.12
N ASN A 33 18.45 13.47 -5.05
CA ASN A 33 18.31 12.55 -3.92
C ASN A 33 17.04 12.81 -3.12
N ALA A 34 16.65 14.07 -2.91
CA ALA A 34 15.41 14.42 -2.23
C ALA A 34 14.18 14.00 -3.05
N ALA A 35 14.17 14.27 -4.36
CA ALA A 35 13.12 13.84 -5.26
C ALA A 35 13.01 12.30 -5.35
N ALA A 36 14.15 11.59 -5.43
CA ALA A 36 14.17 10.13 -5.44
C ALA A 36 13.65 9.51 -4.14
N ARG A 37 13.93 10.12 -2.98
CA ARG A 37 13.40 9.66 -1.68
C ARG A 37 11.90 9.85 -1.57
N GLU A 38 11.39 10.98 -2.06
CA GLU A 38 9.95 11.25 -2.03
C GLU A 38 9.18 10.30 -2.96
N GLU A 39 9.69 10.08 -4.17
CA GLU A 39 9.09 9.10 -5.09
C GLU A 39 9.14 7.69 -4.51
N ARG A 40 10.23 7.31 -3.83
CA ARG A 40 10.33 6.01 -3.15
C ARG A 40 9.26 5.86 -2.06
N ARG A 41 9.05 6.87 -1.22
CA ARG A 41 7.98 6.85 -0.19
C ARG A 41 6.60 6.76 -0.84
N ARG A 42 6.37 7.48 -1.94
CA ARG A 42 5.11 7.45 -2.68
C ARG A 42 4.83 6.04 -3.21
N GLN A 43 5.84 5.38 -3.78
CA GLN A 43 5.75 4.00 -4.26
C GLN A 43 5.51 3.00 -3.13
N GLU A 44 6.22 3.14 -2.00
CA GLU A 44 6.03 2.30 -0.81
C GLU A 44 4.59 2.41 -0.27
N ARG A 45 4.03 3.64 -0.19
CA ARG A 45 2.63 3.86 0.20
C ARG A 45 1.64 3.24 -0.78
N LEU A 46 1.87 3.42 -2.08
CA LEU A 46 1.04 2.84 -3.12
C LEU A 46 1.04 1.31 -3.06
N ALA A 47 2.21 0.70 -2.90
CA ALA A 47 2.37 -0.75 -2.76
C ALA A 47 1.70 -1.29 -1.49
N ALA A 48 1.81 -0.59 -0.36
CA ALA A 48 1.16 -0.98 0.88
C ALA A 48 -0.38 -0.89 0.77
N CYS A 49 -0.91 0.19 0.18
CA CYS A 49 -2.35 0.37 0.00
C CYS A 49 -2.93 -0.68 -0.97
N SER A 50 -2.29 -0.90 -2.12
CA SER A 50 -2.74 -1.89 -3.09
C SER A 50 -2.59 -3.31 -2.57
N GLY A 51 -1.50 -3.62 -1.87
CA GLY A 51 -1.26 -4.90 -1.23
C GLY A 51 -2.35 -5.24 -0.20
N TYR A 52 -2.74 -4.26 0.64
CA TYR A 52 -3.85 -4.44 1.57
C TYR A 52 -5.17 -4.69 0.84
N ALA A 53 -5.50 -3.89 -0.18
CA ALA A 53 -6.74 -4.05 -0.95
C ALA A 53 -6.85 -5.44 -1.63
N VAL A 54 -5.74 -5.95 -2.17
CA VAL A 54 -5.66 -7.31 -2.73
C VAL A 54 -5.90 -8.34 -1.63
N ALA A 55 -5.21 -8.23 -0.50
CA ALA A 55 -5.30 -9.22 0.57
C ALA A 55 -6.71 -9.33 1.16
N VAL A 56 -7.40 -8.20 1.39
CA VAL A 56 -8.79 -8.22 1.90
C VAL A 56 -9.79 -8.75 0.87
N THR A 57 -9.54 -8.54 -0.42
CA THR A 57 -10.39 -9.06 -1.50
C THR A 57 -10.25 -10.58 -1.62
N GLU A 58 -9.02 -11.10 -1.51
CA GLU A 58 -8.78 -12.53 -1.45
C GLU A 58 -9.41 -13.15 -0.19
N LEU A 59 -9.27 -12.50 0.96
CA LEU A 59 -9.94 -12.93 2.19
C LEU A 59 -11.47 -12.98 2.02
N LYS A 60 -12.10 -11.94 1.45
CA LYS A 60 -13.53 -11.97 1.09
C LYS A 60 -13.86 -13.24 0.32
N ARG A 61 -13.11 -13.53 -0.74
CA ARG A 61 -13.31 -14.72 -1.58
C ARG A 61 -13.19 -16.02 -0.78
N GLY A 62 -12.21 -16.10 0.12
CA GLY A 62 -12.03 -17.23 1.04
C GLY A 62 -13.24 -17.42 1.96
N VAL A 63 -13.71 -16.36 2.60
CA VAL A 63 -14.88 -16.38 3.51
C VAL A 63 -16.16 -16.75 2.76
N ILE A 64 -16.40 -16.20 1.57
CA ILE A 64 -17.55 -16.58 0.72
C ILE A 64 -17.48 -18.07 0.35
N THR A 65 -16.28 -18.56 0.00
CA THR A 65 -16.09 -19.98 -0.31
C THR A 65 -16.42 -20.86 0.90
N LEU A 66 -15.93 -20.49 2.09
CA LEU A 66 -16.23 -21.17 3.34
C LEU A 66 -17.73 -21.19 3.62
N TRP A 67 -18.41 -20.05 3.43
CA TRP A 67 -19.86 -19.91 3.60
C TRP A 67 -20.65 -20.89 2.73
N PHE A 68 -20.27 -21.02 1.44
CA PHE A 68 -20.89 -21.97 0.51
C PHE A 68 -20.62 -23.42 0.91
N ARG A 69 -19.39 -23.75 1.30
CA ARG A 69 -19.03 -25.12 1.70
C ARG A 69 -19.77 -25.56 2.96
N ARG A 70 -19.93 -24.66 3.93
CA ARG A 70 -20.68 -24.91 5.16
C ARG A 70 -22.16 -25.25 4.90
N ARG A 71 -22.73 -24.69 3.83
CA ARG A 71 -24.16 -24.84 3.46
C ARG A 71 -24.37 -25.80 2.28
N ALA A 72 -23.35 -26.58 1.90
CA ALA A 72 -23.47 -27.56 0.83
C ALA A 72 -24.45 -28.69 1.20
N SER A 73 -25.19 -29.19 0.20
CA SER A 73 -26.04 -30.37 0.31
C SER A 73 -25.80 -31.28 -0.90
N PRO A 74 -25.26 -32.50 -0.70
CA PRO A 74 -24.87 -33.11 0.58
C PRO A 74 -23.68 -32.39 1.25
N PRO A 75 -23.53 -32.48 2.60
CA PRO A 75 -22.39 -31.92 3.30
C PRO A 75 -21.07 -32.58 2.86
N ASP A 76 -20.04 -31.77 2.68
CA ASP A 76 -18.67 -32.21 2.35
C ASP A 76 -17.71 -31.62 3.40
N GLN A 77 -17.41 -32.44 4.41
CA GLN A 77 -16.61 -32.03 5.56
C GLN A 77 -15.15 -31.70 5.17
N ASP A 78 -14.57 -32.46 4.24
CA ASP A 78 -13.18 -32.26 3.81
C ASP A 78 -13.03 -30.98 3.00
N ALA A 79 -14.00 -30.69 2.12
CA ALA A 79 -14.02 -29.42 1.39
C ALA A 79 -14.28 -28.22 2.30
N TRP A 80 -15.10 -28.38 3.35
CA TRP A 80 -15.30 -27.34 4.37
C TRP A 80 -14.04 -27.08 5.17
N MET A 81 -13.36 -28.13 5.66
CA MET A 81 -12.09 -28.01 6.38
C MET A 81 -11.00 -27.34 5.54
N THR A 82 -10.91 -27.71 4.27
CA THR A 82 -9.95 -27.09 3.33
C THR A 82 -10.24 -25.61 3.12
N ALA A 83 -11.52 -25.24 2.97
CA ALA A 83 -11.93 -23.83 2.85
C ALA A 83 -11.66 -23.03 4.12
N GLN A 84 -11.78 -23.64 5.30
CA GLN A 84 -11.47 -23.01 6.58
C GLN A 84 -9.97 -22.69 6.69
N ILE A 85 -9.10 -23.69 6.43
CA ILE A 85 -7.64 -23.50 6.44
C ILE A 85 -7.22 -22.39 5.47
N GLU A 86 -7.81 -22.36 4.28
CA GLU A 86 -7.50 -21.33 3.30
C GLU A 86 -8.02 -19.95 3.75
N ALA A 87 -9.20 -19.86 4.34
CA ALA A 87 -9.71 -18.61 4.90
C ALA A 87 -8.82 -18.07 6.04
N ASP A 88 -8.33 -18.94 6.92
CA ASP A 88 -7.40 -18.57 7.99
C ASP A 88 -6.05 -18.06 7.42
N ARG A 89 -5.52 -18.75 6.41
CA ARG A 89 -4.29 -18.33 5.71
C ARG A 89 -4.45 -16.95 5.07
N LEU A 90 -5.59 -16.71 4.43
CA LEU A 90 -5.92 -15.41 3.83
C LEU A 90 -6.16 -14.34 4.89
N GLY A 91 -6.72 -14.72 6.05
CA GLY A 91 -6.89 -13.87 7.22
C GLY A 91 -5.55 -13.33 7.72
N ALA A 92 -4.61 -14.23 7.95
CA ALA A 92 -3.25 -13.87 8.35
C ALA A 92 -2.54 -12.99 7.32
N ALA A 93 -2.74 -13.24 6.02
CA ALA A 93 -2.17 -12.41 4.96
C ALA A 93 -2.76 -10.99 4.94
N ALA A 94 -4.07 -10.85 5.13
CA ALA A 94 -4.74 -9.55 5.22
C ALA A 94 -4.30 -8.77 6.46
N GLU A 95 -4.11 -9.44 7.59
CA GLU A 95 -3.60 -8.84 8.82
C GLU A 95 -2.15 -8.36 8.67
N ALA A 96 -1.28 -9.18 8.07
CA ALA A 96 0.10 -8.78 7.77
C ALA A 96 0.15 -7.55 6.85
N ALA A 97 -0.72 -7.50 5.83
CA ALA A 97 -0.83 -6.35 4.94
C ALA A 97 -1.35 -5.10 5.69
N ALA A 98 -2.29 -5.26 6.62
CA ALA A 98 -2.79 -4.18 7.46
C ALA A 98 -1.68 -3.60 8.36
N PHE A 99 -0.87 -4.45 8.98
CA PHE A 99 0.28 -4.01 9.78
C PHE A 99 1.30 -3.27 8.94
N HIS A 100 1.64 -3.78 7.75
CA HIS A 100 2.56 -3.10 6.85
C HIS A 100 2.03 -1.72 6.44
N LEU A 101 0.74 -1.61 6.10
CA LEU A 101 0.12 -0.34 5.77
C LEU A 101 0.17 0.64 6.97
N HIS A 102 -0.08 0.16 8.18
CA HIS A 102 0.02 0.98 9.39
C HIS A 102 1.43 1.54 9.60
N LEU A 103 2.48 0.78 9.27
CA LEU A 103 3.87 1.23 9.39
C LEU A 103 4.25 2.29 8.34
N VAL A 104 3.65 2.25 7.15
CA VAL A 104 4.02 3.10 6.00
C VAL A 104 3.12 4.34 5.86
N ALA A 105 1.86 4.24 6.30
CA ALA A 105 0.84 5.28 6.19
C ALA A 105 0.00 5.35 7.46
N ASP A 106 0.63 5.74 8.58
CA ASP A 106 -0.04 5.92 9.88
C ASP A 106 -1.05 7.08 9.84
N ASP A 107 -2.24 6.81 9.31
CA ASP A 107 -3.32 7.78 9.13
C ASP A 107 -4.63 7.32 9.80
N PRO A 108 -5.23 8.15 10.68
CA PRO A 108 -6.47 7.79 11.36
C PRO A 108 -7.68 7.58 10.44
N ALA A 109 -7.76 8.26 9.29
CA ALA A 109 -8.85 8.06 8.33
C ALA A 109 -8.70 6.72 7.61
N LEU A 110 -7.48 6.37 7.15
CA LEU A 110 -7.21 5.06 6.57
C LEU A 110 -7.49 3.94 7.58
N ARG A 111 -7.05 4.08 8.84
CA ARG A 111 -7.32 3.08 9.89
C ARG A 111 -8.82 2.87 10.11
N ARG A 112 -9.63 3.93 10.12
CA ARG A 112 -11.10 3.80 10.25
C ARG A 112 -11.70 3.02 9.09
N LEU A 113 -11.24 3.26 7.86
CA LEU A 113 -11.71 2.55 6.67
C LEU A 113 -11.28 1.08 6.69
N MET A 114 -10.05 0.79 7.11
CA MET A 114 -9.56 -0.59 7.30
C MET A 114 -10.40 -1.34 8.34
N ASN A 115 -10.72 -0.70 9.47
CA ASN A 115 -11.58 -1.30 10.49
C ASN A 115 -12.99 -1.57 9.96
N ALA A 116 -13.54 -0.67 9.13
CA ALA A 116 -14.82 -0.88 8.50
C ALA A 116 -14.78 -2.10 7.54
N ILE A 117 -13.73 -2.22 6.73
CA ILE A 117 -13.52 -3.39 5.85
C ILE A 117 -13.45 -4.68 6.67
N SER A 118 -12.64 -4.71 7.73
CA SER A 118 -12.53 -5.89 8.61
C SER A 118 -13.88 -6.28 9.23
N ALA A 119 -14.68 -5.32 9.67
CA ALA A 119 -16.02 -5.57 10.20
C ALA A 119 -16.97 -6.15 9.15
N LYS A 120 -16.88 -5.68 7.90
CA LYS A 120 -17.67 -6.24 6.78
C LYS A 120 -17.26 -7.67 6.46
N ILE A 121 -15.96 -7.99 6.47
CA ILE A 121 -15.48 -9.36 6.27
C ILE A 121 -16.02 -10.28 7.36
N ALA A 122 -15.95 -9.86 8.63
CA ALA A 122 -16.43 -10.66 9.75
C ALA A 122 -17.93 -10.99 9.63
N ALA A 123 -18.74 -10.05 9.13
CA ALA A 123 -20.17 -10.24 8.94
C ALA A 123 -20.52 -11.22 7.80
N LEU A 124 -19.61 -11.49 6.84
CA LEU A 124 -19.92 -12.33 5.68
C LEU A 124 -20.24 -13.79 6.04
N ASP A 125 -19.58 -14.38 7.03
CA ASP A 125 -19.89 -15.77 7.45
C ASP A 125 -21.28 -15.89 8.11
N GLU A 126 -21.77 -14.79 8.68
CA GLU A 126 -23.05 -14.68 9.36
C GLU A 126 -24.25 -14.52 8.40
N ALA A 127 -24.00 -14.30 7.09
CA ALA A 127 -25.07 -14.13 6.11
C ALA A 127 -26.05 -15.33 6.14
N GLU A 128 -27.34 -15.06 6.26
CA GLU A 128 -28.36 -16.11 6.37
C GLU A 128 -28.58 -16.82 5.03
N ASP A 129 -28.63 -16.04 3.94
CA ASP A 129 -28.88 -16.51 2.60
C ASP A 129 -27.99 -15.82 1.54
N ARG A 130 -28.20 -16.18 0.27
CA ARG A 130 -27.41 -15.66 -0.84
C ARG A 130 -27.68 -14.19 -1.15
N ASP A 131 -28.88 -13.69 -0.87
CA ASP A 131 -29.23 -12.30 -1.16
C ASP A 131 -28.67 -11.37 -0.07
N ALA A 132 -28.71 -11.79 1.19
CA ALA A 132 -27.97 -11.17 2.29
C ALA A 132 -26.47 -11.15 2.00
N LEU A 133 -25.90 -12.28 1.55
CA LEU A 133 -24.47 -12.36 1.19
C LEU A 133 -24.10 -11.38 0.08
N ARG A 134 -24.93 -11.25 -0.96
CA ARG A 134 -24.72 -10.28 -2.05
C ARG A 134 -24.80 -8.83 -1.57
N GLY A 135 -25.74 -8.53 -0.67
CA GLY A 135 -25.83 -7.21 -0.04
C GLY A 135 -24.57 -6.87 0.74
N MET A 136 -24.10 -7.80 1.58
CA MET A 136 -22.87 -7.63 2.36
C MET A 136 -21.62 -7.53 1.46
N GLU A 137 -21.56 -8.27 0.36
CA GLU A 137 -20.49 -8.17 -0.63
C GLU A 137 -20.46 -6.76 -1.28
N THR A 138 -21.63 -6.22 -1.62
CA THR A 138 -21.75 -4.85 -2.17
C THR A 138 -21.27 -3.81 -1.16
N GLU A 139 -21.65 -3.95 0.11
CA GLU A 139 -21.17 -3.04 1.18
C GLU A 139 -19.67 -3.14 1.42
N PHE A 140 -19.10 -4.35 1.32
CA PHE A 140 -17.65 -4.55 1.37
C PHE A 140 -16.94 -3.83 0.23
N GLU A 141 -17.45 -3.96 -1.00
CA GLU A 141 -16.86 -3.31 -2.18
C GLU A 141 -16.89 -1.79 -2.05
N GLN A 142 -17.99 -1.23 -1.54
CA GLN A 142 -18.08 0.21 -1.23
C GLN A 142 -17.04 0.64 -0.18
N ALA A 143 -16.81 -0.16 0.85
CA ALA A 143 -15.81 0.13 1.87
C ALA A 143 -14.38 0.10 1.30
N VAL A 144 -14.06 -0.87 0.43
CA VAL A 144 -12.78 -0.94 -0.27
C VAL A 144 -12.58 0.25 -1.22
N HIS A 145 -13.61 0.65 -1.95
CA HIS A 145 -13.55 1.84 -2.81
C HIS A 145 -13.30 3.12 -1.99
N ALA A 146 -14.03 3.31 -0.89
CA ALA A 146 -13.81 4.46 0.00
C ALA A 146 -12.39 4.49 0.56
N PHE A 147 -11.82 3.33 0.91
CA PHE A 147 -10.42 3.18 1.30
C PHE A 147 -9.46 3.60 0.19
N LEU A 148 -9.64 3.10 -1.03
CA LEU A 148 -8.79 3.44 -2.18
C LEU A 148 -8.87 4.92 -2.55
N ASP A 149 -10.05 5.54 -2.43
CA ASP A 149 -10.23 6.97 -2.69
C ASP A 149 -9.53 7.85 -1.64
N GLU A 150 -9.60 7.49 -0.35
CA GLU A 150 -8.80 8.16 0.69
C GLU A 150 -7.30 7.95 0.45
N ALA A 151 -6.86 6.73 0.13
CA ALA A 151 -5.46 6.45 -0.17
C ALA A 151 -4.97 7.26 -1.38
N ALA A 152 -5.76 7.34 -2.46
CA ALA A 152 -5.43 8.10 -3.65
C ALA A 152 -5.30 9.62 -3.37
N ARG A 153 -6.14 10.18 -2.49
CA ARG A 153 -6.04 11.59 -2.07
C ARG A 153 -4.76 11.91 -1.30
N ARG A 154 -4.12 10.91 -0.69
CA ARG A 154 -2.90 11.08 0.12
C ARG A 154 -1.61 10.76 -0.61
N ILE A 155 -1.71 10.03 -1.73
CA ILE A 155 -0.58 9.67 -2.59
C ILE A 155 -0.36 10.71 -3.70
N ARG A 156 -1.42 11.42 -4.12
CA ARG A 156 -1.34 12.58 -5.04
C ARG A 156 -0.83 13.82 -4.31
#